data_AF-A0A529ZH56-F1
#
_entry.id   AF-A0A529ZH56-F1
#
_cell.length_a   1.000
_cell.length_b   1.000
_cell.length_c   1.000
_cell.angle_alpha   90.00
_cell.angle_beta   90.00
_cell.angle_gamma   90.00
#
_symmetry.space_group_name_H-M   'P 1'
#
loop_
_entity.id
_entity.type
_entity.pdbx_description
1 polymer ?
#
loop_
_entity_poly.entity_id
_entity_poly.type
_entity_poly.pdbx_seq_one_letter_code
_entity_poly.pdbx_strand_id
1 'polypeptide(L)'
;GAPLDFGNEPFFNPTDQRPAGAAPVSTSSALQQPGPAAPPNRPAEADAILREIARAAGIAPELLQARDPHEVAAEIGAVLRTTVEQLSLLLKARAAAKVLAKSANRTMIGAEDNNPLKFVPGADDILEIMFARRRAGYLDARRSVEDAFRDLKAHEIATYAA
;
A
#
# COMPACT_ATOMS: atom_id res chain seq x y z
N GLY A 1 -78.72 -84.77 16.53
CA GLY A 1 -77.51 -84.85 15.69
C GLY A 1 -76.61 -83.71 16.05
N ALA A 2 -75.43 -84.01 16.56
CA ALA A 2 -74.26 -83.12 16.73
C ALA A 2 -73.60 -82.86 15.34
N PRO A 3 -72.54 -82.04 15.15
CA PRO A 3 -71.47 -81.58 16.10
C PRO A 3 -71.15 -80.05 15.99
N LEU A 4 -70.36 -79.30 16.81
CA LEU A 4 -69.02 -79.41 17.46
C LEU A 4 -67.87 -79.61 16.46
N ASP A 5 -66.67 -79.03 16.49
CA ASP A 5 -65.93 -78.00 17.25
C ASP A 5 -64.62 -77.76 16.46
N PHE A 6 -63.87 -76.70 16.76
CA PHE A 6 -62.62 -76.26 16.14
C PHE A 6 -61.46 -77.27 16.22
N GLY A 7 -60.55 -77.28 15.22
CA GLY A 7 -59.27 -78.01 15.33
C GLY A 7 -58.28 -77.84 14.16
N ASN A 8 -57.10 -77.28 14.50
CA ASN A 8 -55.73 -77.56 14.04
C ASN A 8 -55.27 -77.42 12.56
N GLU A 9 -54.36 -76.45 12.33
CA GLU A 9 -52.95 -76.56 11.85
C GLU A 9 -52.54 -77.83 11.06
N PRO A 10 -51.70 -77.75 9.99
CA PRO A 10 -50.30 -77.27 10.04
C PRO A 10 -49.89 -76.43 8.79
N PHE A 11 -48.70 -75.81 8.65
CA PHE A 11 -47.40 -76.44 8.36
C PHE A 11 -46.21 -75.47 8.46
N PHE A 12 -45.10 -76.04 8.96
CA PHE A 12 -43.75 -75.49 9.06
C PHE A 12 -43.00 -75.40 7.69
N ASN A 13 -42.22 -74.31 7.55
CA ASN A 13 -40.95 -73.97 6.84
C ASN A 13 -40.04 -75.11 6.25
N PRO A 14 -38.87 -74.83 5.60
CA PRO A 14 -38.25 -73.62 4.97
C PRO A 14 -37.73 -73.95 3.51
N THR A 15 -37.15 -73.10 2.65
CA THR A 15 -35.85 -72.39 2.66
C THR A 15 -35.71 -71.55 1.38
N ASP A 16 -34.72 -70.64 1.38
CA ASP A 16 -34.12 -69.91 0.25
C ASP A 16 -34.74 -68.58 -0.20
N GLN A 17 -34.23 -67.46 0.35
CA GLN A 17 -33.34 -66.53 -0.37
C GLN A 17 -33.13 -65.20 0.39
N ARG A 18 -31.88 -65.02 0.86
CA ARG A 18 -31.11 -63.78 1.11
C ARG A 18 -31.86 -62.43 1.25
N PRO A 19 -31.77 -61.73 2.40
CA PRO A 19 -31.95 -60.29 2.45
C PRO A 19 -30.65 -59.57 2.07
N ALA A 20 -30.79 -58.59 1.18
CA ALA A 20 -29.76 -57.63 0.81
C ALA A 20 -29.25 -56.86 2.03
N GLY A 21 -27.93 -56.78 2.18
CA GLY A 21 -27.29 -55.85 3.09
C GLY A 21 -27.59 -54.42 2.66
N ALA A 22 -28.29 -53.67 3.52
CA ALA A 22 -28.44 -52.24 3.37
C ALA A 22 -27.05 -51.59 3.53
N ALA A 23 -26.51 -51.06 2.44
CA ALA A 23 -25.36 -50.17 2.49
C ALA A 23 -25.81 -48.81 3.07
N PRO A 24 -25.10 -48.23 4.05
CA PRO A 24 -25.34 -46.85 4.41
C PRO A 24 -24.82 -45.95 3.29
N VAL A 25 -25.69 -45.11 2.75
CA VAL A 25 -25.30 -44.02 1.85
C VAL A 25 -24.44 -43.03 2.64
N SER A 26 -23.13 -43.09 2.43
CA SER A 26 -22.19 -42.08 2.90
C SER A 26 -22.44 -40.78 2.15
N THR A 27 -23.24 -39.88 2.73
CA THR A 27 -23.25 -38.47 2.37
C THR A 27 -21.97 -37.82 2.90
N SER A 28 -20.84 -38.07 2.22
CA SER A 28 -19.68 -37.19 2.35
C SER A 28 -19.99 -35.90 1.62
N SER A 29 -20.63 -34.96 2.32
CA SER A 29 -20.41 -33.54 2.04
C SER A 29 -18.92 -33.31 2.17
N ALA A 30 -18.22 -33.29 1.03
CA ALA A 30 -16.89 -32.76 0.94
C ALA A 30 -16.97 -31.29 1.33
N LEU A 31 -16.81 -31.03 2.63
CA LEU A 31 -16.39 -29.75 3.14
C LEU A 31 -15.04 -29.50 2.46
N GLN A 32 -15.09 -28.73 1.37
CA GLN A 32 -13.91 -28.10 0.80
C GLN A 32 -13.37 -27.20 1.92
N GLN A 33 -12.46 -27.73 2.74
CA GLN A 33 -11.69 -26.92 3.65
C GLN A 33 -11.02 -25.85 2.78
N PRO A 34 -11.09 -24.55 3.16
CA PRO A 34 -10.26 -23.56 2.52
C PRO A 34 -8.82 -24.04 2.70
N GLY A 35 -8.19 -24.45 1.60
CA GLY A 35 -6.78 -24.77 1.62
C GLY A 35 -6.03 -23.56 2.17
N PRO A 36 -4.95 -23.75 2.95
CA PRO A 36 -4.18 -22.65 3.50
C PRO A 36 -3.83 -21.69 2.36
N ALA A 37 -4.24 -20.42 2.50
CA ALA A 37 -3.91 -19.38 1.54
C ALA A 37 -2.40 -19.42 1.31
N ALA A 38 -1.97 -19.57 0.06
CA ALA A 38 -0.56 -19.55 -0.28
C ALA A 38 0.05 -18.26 0.29
N PRO A 39 1.24 -18.33 0.93
CA PRO A 39 1.86 -17.15 1.50
C PRO A 39 2.03 -16.08 0.40
N PRO A 40 1.84 -14.79 0.72
CA PRO A 40 2.02 -13.73 -0.27
C PRO A 40 3.42 -13.83 -0.87
N ASN A 41 3.49 -13.77 -2.21
CA ASN A 41 4.75 -13.88 -2.95
C ASN A 41 5.53 -12.56 -2.81
N ARG A 42 6.08 -12.30 -1.61
CA ARG A 42 6.82 -11.08 -1.23
C ARG A 42 7.91 -10.65 -2.23
N PRO A 43 8.67 -11.56 -2.88
CA PRO A 43 9.65 -11.17 -3.89
C PRO A 43 9.02 -10.48 -5.10
N ALA A 44 7.87 -10.98 -5.59
CA ALA A 44 7.20 -10.44 -6.76
C ALA A 44 6.60 -9.04 -6.52
N GLU A 45 6.20 -8.75 -5.27
CA GLU A 45 5.66 -7.45 -4.88
C GLU A 45 6.77 -6.39 -4.79
N ALA A 46 7.91 -6.73 -4.20
CA ALA A 46 9.07 -5.83 -4.14
C ALA A 46 9.56 -5.44 -5.56
N ASP A 47 9.63 -6.41 -6.47
CA ASP A 47 10.01 -6.18 -7.87
C ASP A 47 9.04 -5.27 -8.62
N ALA A 48 7.75 -5.34 -8.29
CA ALA A 48 6.74 -4.47 -8.86
C ALA A 48 6.90 -3.02 -8.37
N ILE A 49 7.16 -2.83 -7.06
CA ILE A 49 7.41 -1.51 -6.48
C ILE A 49 8.67 -0.87 -7.10
N LEU A 50 9.77 -1.62 -7.19
CA LEU A 50 11.01 -1.12 -7.80
C LEU A 50 10.83 -0.74 -9.27
N ARG A 51 10.01 -1.49 -10.01
CA ARG A 51 9.66 -1.17 -11.39
C ARG A 51 8.91 0.16 -11.50
N GLU A 52 7.94 0.40 -10.63
CA GLU A 52 7.20 1.66 -10.62
C GLU A 52 8.08 2.84 -10.22
N ILE A 53 8.98 2.66 -9.25
CA ILE A 53 10.00 3.66 -8.90
C ILE A 53 10.91 3.97 -10.09
N ALA A 54 11.44 2.94 -10.76
CA ALA A 54 12.31 3.12 -11.92
C ALA A 54 11.62 3.88 -13.06
N ARG A 55 10.37 3.52 -13.36
CA ARG A 55 9.53 4.21 -14.35
C ARG A 55 9.31 5.67 -13.97
N ALA A 56 8.95 5.95 -12.72
CA ALA A 56 8.75 7.30 -12.23
C ALA A 56 10.05 8.14 -12.24
N ALA A 57 11.20 7.50 -12.02
CA ALA A 57 12.52 8.13 -12.09
C ALA A 57 13.04 8.29 -13.53
N GLY A 58 12.38 7.69 -14.54
CA GLY A 58 12.79 7.75 -15.94
C GLY A 58 13.98 6.86 -16.31
N ILE A 59 14.23 5.79 -15.53
CA ILE A 59 15.31 4.83 -15.78
C ILE A 59 14.74 3.44 -16.12
N ALA A 60 15.58 2.59 -16.72
CA ALA A 60 15.20 1.22 -17.06
C ALA A 60 14.91 0.39 -15.79
N PRO A 61 13.75 -0.28 -15.66
CA PRO A 61 13.39 -1.07 -14.48
C PRO A 61 14.40 -2.14 -14.08
N GLU A 62 15.06 -2.72 -15.06
CA GLU A 62 16.02 -3.80 -14.90
C GLU A 62 17.22 -3.36 -14.04
N LEU A 63 17.53 -2.05 -14.01
CA LEU A 63 18.63 -1.50 -13.22
C LEU A 63 18.35 -1.55 -11.72
N LEU A 64 17.11 -1.30 -11.30
CA LEU A 64 16.74 -1.40 -9.87
C LEU A 64 16.42 -2.83 -9.48
N GLN A 65 15.78 -3.61 -10.35
CA GLN A 65 15.40 -5.01 -10.09
C GLN A 65 16.62 -5.96 -10.00
N ALA A 66 17.78 -5.56 -10.53
CA ALA A 66 19.02 -6.32 -10.40
C ALA A 66 19.70 -6.18 -9.01
N ARG A 67 19.23 -5.26 -8.17
CA ARG A 67 19.78 -4.98 -6.83
C ARG A 67 18.89 -5.56 -5.73
N ASP A 68 19.44 -5.68 -4.52
CA ASP A 68 18.64 -6.02 -3.34
C ASP A 68 17.55 -4.95 -3.09
N PRO A 69 16.26 -5.34 -3.02
CA PRO A 69 15.18 -4.37 -2.88
C PRO A 69 15.21 -3.58 -1.56
N HIS A 70 15.70 -4.16 -0.48
CA HIS A 70 15.77 -3.49 0.82
C HIS A 70 16.88 -2.44 0.83
N GLU A 71 18.04 -2.75 0.25
CA GLU A 71 19.12 -1.78 0.07
C GLU A 71 18.69 -0.60 -0.79
N VAL A 72 18.07 -0.86 -1.96
CA VAL A 72 17.59 0.20 -2.85
C VAL A 72 16.54 1.06 -2.16
N ALA A 73 15.58 0.46 -1.46
CA ALA A 73 14.55 1.20 -0.73
C ALA A 73 15.16 2.08 0.39
N ALA A 74 16.12 1.54 1.15
CA ALA A 74 16.79 2.29 2.21
C ALA A 74 17.60 3.47 1.64
N GLU A 75 18.31 3.26 0.53
CA GLU A 75 19.11 4.28 -0.15
C GLU A 75 18.22 5.41 -0.69
N ILE A 76 17.12 5.07 -1.37
CA ILE A 76 16.13 6.06 -1.85
C ILE A 76 15.56 6.86 -0.69
N GLY A 77 15.20 6.19 0.41
CA GLY A 77 14.67 6.85 1.61
C GLY A 77 15.67 7.84 2.22
N ALA A 78 16.94 7.45 2.32
CA ALA A 78 18.01 8.31 2.85
C ALA A 78 18.28 9.53 1.96
N VAL A 79 18.30 9.34 0.63
CA VAL A 79 18.45 10.44 -0.33
C VAL A 79 17.25 11.39 -0.28
N LEU A 80 16.04 10.85 -0.20
CA LEU A 80 14.81 11.62 -0.10
C LEU A 80 14.80 12.50 1.16
N ARG A 81 15.15 11.91 2.31
CA ARG A 81 15.30 12.62 3.59
C ARG A 81 16.28 13.79 3.48
N THR A 82 17.48 13.49 2.98
CA THR A 82 18.53 14.50 2.81
C THR A 82 18.08 15.62 1.89
N THR A 83 17.46 15.28 0.76
CA THR A 83 16.98 16.26 -0.22
C THR A 83 15.94 17.21 0.38
N VAL A 84 14.97 16.68 1.12
CA VAL A 84 13.94 17.48 1.79
C VAL A 84 14.54 18.42 2.84
N GLU A 85 15.47 17.92 3.66
CA GLU A 85 16.17 18.73 4.66
C GLU A 85 16.93 19.89 4.03
N GLN A 86 17.77 19.61 3.04
CA GLN A 86 18.62 20.61 2.41
C GLN A 86 17.79 21.63 1.62
N LEU A 87 16.76 21.18 0.90
CA LEU A 87 15.88 22.08 0.16
C LEU A 87 15.10 23.02 1.08
N SER A 88 14.59 22.52 2.21
CA SER A 88 13.94 23.37 3.22
C SER A 88 14.91 24.38 3.82
N LEU A 89 16.14 23.98 4.14
CA LEU A 89 17.17 24.87 4.66
C LEU A 89 17.51 26.00 3.66
N LEU A 90 17.71 25.67 2.38
CA LEU A 90 17.94 26.66 1.33
C LEU A 90 16.80 27.68 1.24
N LEU A 91 15.55 27.20 1.24
CA LEU A 91 14.37 28.07 1.17
C LEU A 91 14.28 29.02 2.38
N LYS A 92 14.57 28.51 3.59
CA LYS A 92 14.59 29.31 4.83
C LYS A 92 15.71 30.36 4.80
N ALA A 93 16.92 29.98 4.40
CA ALA A 93 18.06 30.90 4.30
C ALA A 93 17.76 32.06 3.34
N ARG A 94 17.17 31.75 2.20
CA ARG A 94 16.74 32.75 1.21
C ARG A 94 15.62 33.65 1.74
N ALA A 95 14.62 33.09 2.43
CA ALA A 95 13.56 33.89 3.04
C ALA A 95 14.14 34.90 4.06
N ALA A 96 15.12 34.47 4.86
CA ALA A 96 15.86 35.36 5.76
C ALA A 96 16.63 36.46 5.00
N ALA A 97 17.36 36.10 3.94
CA ALA A 97 18.08 37.07 3.11
C ALA A 97 17.16 38.14 2.50
N LYS A 98 15.97 37.74 2.03
CA LYS A 98 14.95 38.65 1.49
C LYS A 98 14.44 39.64 2.55
N VAL A 99 14.23 39.18 3.79
CA VAL A 99 13.81 40.03 4.92
C VAL A 99 14.90 41.01 5.31
N LEU A 100 16.17 40.63 5.22
CA LEU A 100 17.30 41.53 5.47
C LEU A 100 17.47 42.58 4.36
N ALA A 101 17.19 42.23 3.10
CA ALA A 101 17.39 43.10 1.94
C ALA A 101 16.24 44.09 1.66
N LYS A 102 15.03 43.87 2.21
CA LYS A 102 13.87 44.78 2.07
C LYS A 102 13.07 44.85 3.36
N SER A 103 12.57 46.05 3.72
CA SER A 103 11.57 46.23 4.78
C SER A 103 10.31 45.41 4.47
N ALA A 104 10.16 44.33 5.25
CA ALA A 104 9.10 43.34 5.35
C ALA A 104 7.82 43.51 4.51
N ASN A 105 7.74 42.79 3.39
CA ASN A 105 6.47 42.22 2.94
C ASN A 105 6.50 40.72 3.20
N ARG A 106 5.79 40.32 4.27
CA ARG A 106 5.64 38.94 4.71
C ARG A 106 4.68 38.22 3.78
N THR A 107 5.11 37.11 3.19
CA THR A 107 4.19 36.19 2.51
C THR A 107 3.22 35.64 3.53
N MET A 108 1.95 36.04 3.43
CA MET A 108 0.87 35.39 4.17
C MET A 108 0.74 33.95 3.68
N ILE A 109 0.67 33.02 4.62
CA ILE A 109 0.29 31.62 4.36
C ILE A 109 -1.14 31.66 3.82
N GLY A 110 -1.37 31.09 2.64
CA GLY A 110 -2.69 31.02 2.03
C GLY A 110 -3.57 29.98 2.73
N ALA A 111 -4.88 30.01 2.45
CA ALA A 111 -5.79 28.98 2.94
C ALA A 111 -5.51 27.60 2.29
N GLU A 112 -4.95 27.59 1.09
CA GLU A 112 -4.70 26.39 0.29
C GLU A 112 -3.36 26.46 -0.45
N ASP A 113 -2.90 25.33 -0.99
CA ASP A 113 -1.67 25.20 -1.78
C ASP A 113 -0.37 25.66 -1.09
N ASN A 114 -0.28 25.46 0.23
CA ASN A 114 0.93 25.77 0.98
C ASN A 114 2.03 24.74 0.71
N ASN A 115 3.24 25.22 0.43
CA ASN A 115 4.37 24.33 0.23
C ASN A 115 4.96 23.88 1.60
N PRO A 116 4.90 22.58 1.95
CA PRO A 116 5.43 22.10 3.23
C PRO A 116 6.92 22.40 3.41
N LEU A 117 7.73 22.41 2.35
CA LEU A 117 9.16 22.71 2.41
C LEU A 117 9.46 24.13 2.92
N LYS A 118 8.52 25.07 2.72
CA LYS A 118 8.65 26.47 3.13
C LYS A 118 8.12 26.73 4.54
N PHE A 119 7.04 26.03 4.91
CA PHE A 119 6.23 26.39 6.09
C PHE A 119 6.29 25.39 7.23
N VAL A 120 6.71 24.15 6.98
CA VAL A 120 6.84 23.12 8.01
C VAL A 120 8.27 23.13 8.59
N PRO A 121 8.43 23.13 9.92
CA PRO A 121 9.76 23.24 10.52
C PRO A 121 10.66 22.01 10.31
N GLY A 122 10.12 20.80 10.52
CA GLY A 122 10.88 19.55 10.57
C GLY A 122 10.75 18.70 9.32
N ALA A 123 11.84 18.03 8.92
CA ALA A 123 11.84 17.16 7.76
C ALA A 123 10.98 15.91 7.92
N ASP A 124 10.88 15.37 9.14
CA ASP A 124 9.98 14.25 9.46
C ASP A 124 8.53 14.60 9.13
N ASP A 125 8.05 15.76 9.60
CA ASP A 125 6.70 16.25 9.34
C ASP A 125 6.48 16.56 7.85
N ILE A 126 7.50 17.11 7.16
CA ILE A 126 7.42 17.38 5.71
C ILE A 126 7.24 16.08 4.94
N LEU A 127 8.10 15.08 5.20
CA LEU A 127 8.03 13.77 4.55
C LEU A 127 6.70 13.08 4.83
N GLU A 128 6.22 13.18 6.06
CA GLU A 128 4.92 12.65 6.44
C GLU A 128 3.78 13.29 5.63
N ILE A 129 3.76 14.62 5.51
CA ILE A 129 2.74 15.34 4.73
C ILE A 129 2.82 14.97 3.25
N MET A 130 4.04 14.83 2.71
CA MET A 130 4.27 14.56 1.29
C MET A 130 3.88 13.12 0.89
N PHE A 131 4.17 12.12 1.73
CA PHE A 131 4.12 10.71 1.32
C PHE A 131 3.19 9.82 2.16
N ALA A 132 2.89 10.17 3.41
CA ALA A 132 2.12 9.28 4.31
C ALA A 132 0.71 9.80 4.64
N ARG A 133 0.61 11.05 5.10
CA ARG A 133 -0.64 11.66 5.55
C ARG A 133 -0.81 13.01 4.88
N ARG A 134 -1.41 13.02 3.68
CA ARG A 134 -1.76 14.27 2.99
C ARG A 134 -2.65 15.13 3.89
N ARG A 135 -2.22 16.35 4.17
CA ARG A 135 -2.99 17.34 4.94
C ARG A 135 -3.64 18.33 3.99
N ALA A 136 -4.94 18.59 4.20
CA ALA A 136 -5.65 19.63 3.47
C ALA A 136 -4.91 20.97 3.60
N GLY A 137 -4.85 21.73 2.50
CA GLY A 137 -4.16 23.02 2.45
C GLY A 137 -2.66 22.96 2.14
N TYR A 138 -2.06 21.77 1.98
CA TYR A 138 -0.67 21.60 1.52
C TYR A 138 -0.59 21.00 0.11
N LEU A 139 0.46 21.38 -0.62
CA LEU A 139 0.79 20.80 -1.91
C LEU A 139 1.19 19.31 -1.79
N ASP A 140 0.98 18.53 -2.85
CA ASP A 140 1.53 17.17 -2.96
C ASP A 140 3.07 17.17 -3.09
N ALA A 141 3.68 16.00 -2.89
CA ALA A 141 5.13 15.84 -2.90
C ALA A 141 5.82 16.43 -4.15
N ARG A 142 5.30 16.09 -5.35
CA ARG A 142 5.92 16.52 -6.60
C ARG A 142 5.76 18.02 -6.80
N ARG A 143 4.55 18.55 -6.60
CA ARG A 143 4.29 20.00 -6.70
C ARG A 143 5.09 20.81 -5.69
N SER A 144 5.28 20.30 -4.47
CA SER A 144 6.10 20.96 -3.44
C SER A 144 7.54 21.16 -3.89
N VAL A 145 8.15 20.12 -4.49
CA VAL A 145 9.52 20.19 -5.00
C VAL A 145 9.61 21.10 -6.24
N GLU A 146 8.68 20.99 -7.19
CA GLU A 146 8.62 21.85 -8.37
C GLU A 146 8.49 23.33 -8.00
N ASP A 147 7.61 23.64 -7.04
CA ASP A 147 7.40 24.99 -6.53
C ASP A 147 8.63 25.53 -5.80
N ALA A 148 9.32 24.71 -5.00
CA ALA A 148 10.57 25.09 -4.35
C ALA A 148 11.65 25.47 -5.38
N PHE A 149 11.85 24.66 -6.42
CA PHE A 149 12.82 24.96 -7.47
C PHE A 149 12.46 26.19 -8.31
N ARG A 150 11.16 26.38 -8.61
CA ARG A 150 10.67 27.58 -9.30
C ARG A 150 11.06 28.83 -8.53
N ASP A 151 10.82 28.83 -7.22
CA ASP A 151 11.21 29.91 -6.35
C ASP A 151 12.71 30.13 -6.38
N LEU A 152 13.50 29.08 -6.13
CA LEU A 152 14.97 29.13 -6.15
C LEU A 152 15.49 29.83 -7.41
N LYS A 153 15.11 29.34 -8.60
CA LYS A 153 15.51 29.90 -9.90
C LYS A 153 15.11 31.37 -10.06
N ALA A 154 13.87 31.73 -9.68
CA ALA A 154 13.36 33.09 -9.87
C ALA A 154 14.19 34.14 -9.11
N HIS A 155 14.77 33.79 -7.96
CA HIS A 155 15.66 34.71 -7.23
C HIS A 155 17.07 34.71 -7.75
N GLU A 156 17.64 33.58 -8.14
CA GLU A 156 18.97 33.59 -8.72
C GLU A 156 18.98 34.53 -9.92
N ILE A 157 17.97 34.44 -10.80
CA ILE A 157 17.79 35.37 -11.91
C ILE A 157 17.63 36.82 -11.43
N ALA A 158 16.79 37.07 -10.43
CA ALA A 158 16.57 38.42 -9.91
C ALA A 158 17.81 39.02 -9.21
N THR A 159 18.65 38.19 -8.59
CA THR A 159 19.88 38.60 -7.91
C THR A 159 20.99 38.91 -8.92
N TYR A 160 21.08 38.16 -10.02
CA TYR A 160 22.05 38.44 -11.09
C TYR A 160 21.63 39.56 -12.05
N ALA A 161 20.33 39.86 -12.13
CA ALA A 161 19.79 40.93 -12.97
C ALA A 161 19.70 42.30 -12.25
N ALA A 162 20.11 42.38 -10.98
CA ALA A 162 20.05 43.57 -10.14
C ALA A 162 21.38 44.36 -10.10
#